data_AF-A0A9D8FXK2-F1
#
_entry.id   AF-A0A9D8FXK2-F1
#
_cell.length_a   1.000
_cell.length_b   1.000
_cell.length_c   1.000
_cell.angle_alpha   90.00
_cell.angle_beta   90.00
_cell.angle_gamma   90.00
#
_symmetry.space_group_name_H-M   'P 1'
#
loop_
_entity.id
_entity.type
_entity.pdbx_description
1 polymer ?
#
loop_
_entity_poly.entity_id
_entity_poly.type
_entity_poly.pdbx_seq_one_letter_code
_entity_poly.pdbx_strand_id
1 'polypeptide(L)' 'MLAVESIQQYVQRLPRPLQAEVLDFVEYLLSKAERETSQADGSDWRGFSLAYAMRGMEDEVTPTYTTADLKVTF' A
#
# COMPACT_ATOMS: atom_id res chain seq x y z
N MET A 1 -22.21 -19.50 12.50
CA MET A 1 -20.80 -19.78 12.85
C MET A 1 -20.02 -18.53 12.51
N LEU A 2 -19.33 -17.94 13.49
CA LEU A 2 -18.49 -16.77 13.24
C LEU A 2 -17.22 -17.21 12.50
N ALA A 3 -16.72 -16.36 11.59
CA ALA A 3 -15.52 -16.69 10.80
C ALA A 3 -14.32 -17.07 11.70
N VAL A 4 -14.18 -16.43 12.86
CA VAL A 4 -13.14 -16.72 13.86
C VAL A 4 -13.24 -18.15 14.40
N GLU A 5 -14.45 -18.61 14.72
CA GLU A 5 -14.70 -19.95 15.25
C GLU A 5 -14.36 -21.02 14.20
N SER A 6 -14.73 -20.77 12.94
CA SER A 6 -14.40 -21.66 11.83
C SER A 6 -12.90 -21.74 11.57
N ILE A 7 -12.19 -20.59 11.58
CA ILE A 7 -10.73 -20.56 11.41
C ILE A 7 -10.03 -21.38 12.51
N GLN A 8 -10.42 -21.21 13.77
CA GLN A 8 -9.85 -21.97 14.88
C GLN A 8 -10.03 -23.47 14.69
N GLN A 9 -11.23 -23.91 14.27
CA GLN A 9 -11.52 -25.31 14.02
C GLN A 9 -10.66 -25.88 12.87
N TYR A 10 -10.45 -25.12 11.79
CA TYR A 10 -9.62 -25.57 10.67
C TYR A 10 -8.13 -25.60 11.02
N VAL A 11 -7.61 -24.60 11.74
CA VAL A 11 -6.21 -24.55 12.17
C VAL A 11 -5.86 -25.73 13.06
N GLN A 12 -6.75 -26.13 13.97
CA GLN A 12 -6.54 -27.30 14.84
C GLN A 12 -6.41 -28.62 14.07
N ARG A 13 -6.92 -28.70 12.84
CA ARG A 13 -6.83 -29.89 11.97
C ARG A 13 -5.57 -29.93 11.13
N LEU A 14 -4.81 -28.83 11.05
CA LEU A 14 -3.58 -28.75 10.27
C LEU A 14 -2.39 -29.35 11.05
N PRO A 15 -1.40 -29.93 10.36
CA PRO A 15 -0.09 -30.23 10.93
C PRO A 15 0.62 -28.99 11.47
N ARG A 16 1.46 -29.14 12.49
CA ARG A 16 2.19 -28.04 13.15
C ARG A 16 2.89 -27.06 12.19
N PRO A 17 3.60 -27.49 11.13
CA PRO A 17 4.23 -26.56 10.20
C PRO A 17 3.24 -25.64 9.50
N LEU A 18 2.08 -26.17 9.11
CA LEU A 18 1.03 -25.39 8.43
C LEU A 18 0.26 -24.50 9.42
N GLN A 19 0.18 -24.86 10.70
CA GLN A 19 -0.35 -23.95 11.73
C GLN A 19 0.54 -22.71 11.89
N ALA A 20 1.86 -22.87 11.82
CA ALA A 20 2.81 -21.75 11.86
C ALA A 20 2.66 -20.85 10.64
N GLU A 21 2.49 -21.42 9.44
CA GLU A 21 2.24 -20.64 8.22
C GLU A 21 0.94 -19.81 8.30
N VAL A 22 -0.12 -20.36 8.91
CA VAL A 22 -1.35 -19.59 9.15
C VAL A 22 -1.09 -18.43 10.12
N LEU A 23 -0.28 -18.63 11.16
CA LEU A 23 0.09 -17.56 12.08
C LEU A 23 0.84 -16.44 11.35
N ASP A 24 1.85 -16.79 10.55
CA ASP A 24 2.61 -15.84 9.73
C ASP A 24 1.69 -15.00 8.82
N PHE A 25 0.69 -15.67 8.21
CA PHE A 25 -0.28 -14.98 7.37
C PHE A 25 -1.18 -14.01 8.15
N VAL A 26 -1.62 -14.39 9.36
CA VAL A 26 -2.41 -13.52 10.24
C VAL A 26 -1.59 -12.30 10.67
N GLU A 27 -0.33 -12.49 11.05
CA GLU A 27 0.59 -11.39 11.40
C GLU A 27 0.82 -10.44 10.22
N TYR A 28 0.97 -10.99 9.01
CA TYR A 28 1.02 -10.20 7.78
C TYR A 28 -0.25 -9.38 7.58
N LEU A 29 -1.45 -9.96 7.75
CA LEU A 29 -2.70 -9.24 7.58
C LEU A 29 -2.86 -8.10 8.59
N LEU A 30 -2.44 -8.30 9.85
CA LEU A 30 -2.42 -7.25 10.87
C LEU A 30 -1.47 -6.12 10.47
N SER A 31 -0.23 -6.47 10.09
CA SER A 31 0.76 -5.50 9.61
C SER A 31 0.28 -4.75 8.36
N LYS A 32 -0.44 -5.44 7.47
CA LYS A 32 -1.03 -4.85 6.26
C LYS A 32 -2.15 -3.87 6.63
N ALA A 33 -3.03 -4.22 7.55
CA ALA A 33 -4.10 -3.35 8.00
C ALA A 33 -3.53 -2.05 8.63
N GLU A 34 -2.50 -2.16 9.46
CA GLU A 34 -1.79 -1.00 10.01
C GLU A 34 -1.20 -0.13 8.90
N ARG A 35 -0.52 -0.74 7.92
CA ARG A 35 0.03 -0.01 6.77
C ARG A 35 -1.04 0.65 5.92
N GLU A 36 -2.18 0.00 5.70
CA GLU A 36 -3.29 0.57 4.93
C GLU A 36 -3.92 1.75 5.66
N THR A 37 -4.04 1.69 7.00
CA THR A 37 -4.43 2.87 7.79
C THR A 37 -3.40 4.01 7.67
N SER A 38 -2.10 3.71 7.69
CA SER A 38 -1.05 4.73 7.45
C SER A 38 -0.95 5.19 6.00
N GLN A 39 -1.39 4.38 5.03
CA GLN A 39 -1.43 4.74 3.61
C GLN A 39 -2.64 5.61 3.27
N ALA A 40 -3.75 5.49 4.01
CA ALA A 40 -4.83 6.47 3.95
C ALA A 40 -4.29 7.87 4.29
N ASP A 41 -3.51 7.99 5.38
CA ASP A 41 -2.78 9.24 5.71
C ASP A 41 -1.74 9.60 4.63
N GLY A 42 -1.08 8.59 4.04
CA GLY A 42 -0.11 8.77 2.96
C GLY A 42 -0.71 9.27 1.63
N SER A 43 -1.97 8.94 1.34
CA SER A 43 -2.70 9.45 0.16
C SER A 43 -2.99 10.93 0.33
N ASP A 44 -3.47 11.33 1.51
CA ASP A 44 -3.68 12.73 1.86
C ASP A 44 -2.36 13.51 1.89
N TRP A 45 -1.29 12.89 2.39
CA TRP A 45 0.06 13.47 2.34
C TRP A 45 0.58 13.66 0.91
N ARG A 46 0.36 12.70 0.00
CA ARG A 46 0.77 12.83 -1.42
C ARG A 46 0.02 13.97 -2.12
N GLY A 47 -1.28 14.07 -1.90
CA GLY A 47 -2.08 15.18 -2.45
C GLY A 47 -1.63 16.52 -1.87
N PHE A 48 -1.44 16.60 -0.56
CA PHE A 48 -1.01 17.80 0.14
C PHE A 48 0.40 18.25 -0.28
N SER A 49 1.37 17.34 -0.31
CA SER A 49 2.76 17.64 -0.69
C SER A 49 2.86 18.10 -2.15
N LEU A 50 2.12 17.47 -3.07
CA LEU A 50 2.05 17.91 -4.46
C LEU A 50 1.42 19.31 -4.58
N ALA A 51 0.27 19.54 -3.93
CA ALA A 51 -0.39 20.84 -3.96
C ALA A 51 0.50 21.95 -3.37
N TYR A 52 1.27 21.65 -2.33
CA TYR A 52 2.23 22.58 -1.75
C TYR A 52 3.42 22.85 -2.68
N ALA A 53 3.96 21.82 -3.33
CA ALA A 53 5.08 21.97 -4.27
C ALA A 53 4.68 22.75 -5.54
N MET A 54 3.43 22.61 -6.00
CA MET A 54 2.89 23.35 -7.14
C MET A 54 2.48 24.79 -6.80
N ARG A 55 2.49 25.17 -5.51
CA ARG A 55 2.09 26.50 -5.07
C ARG A 55 3.08 27.56 -5.53
N GLY A 56 2.64 28.50 -6.36
CA GLY A 56 3.46 29.50 -7.04
C GLY A 56 3.85 29.12 -8.48
N MET A 57 3.44 27.95 -8.97
CA MET A 57 3.63 27.49 -10.35
C MET A 57 2.30 27.39 -11.12
N GLU A 58 1.20 27.92 -10.58
CA GLU A 58 -0.15 27.76 -11.13
C GLU A 58 -0.34 28.42 -12.51
N ASP A 59 0.39 29.50 -12.76
CA ASP A 59 0.37 30.26 -14.02
C ASP A 59 1.48 29.83 -15.00
N GLU A 60 2.29 28.82 -14.66
CA GLU A 60 3.31 28.31 -15.56
C GLU A 60 2.66 27.57 -16.74
N VAL A 61 2.80 28.16 -17.93
CA VAL A 61 2.20 27.64 -19.15
C VAL A 61 3.05 26.47 -19.68
N THR A 62 2.61 25.25 -19.39
CA THR A 62 3.00 23.98 -20.07
C THR A 62 4.47 23.55 -19.99
N PRO A 63 4.75 22.23 -20.12
CA PRO A 63 6.09 21.72 -19.88
C PRO A 63 7.06 22.18 -20.97
N THR A 64 8.17 22.78 -20.54
CA THR A 64 9.32 23.17 -21.38
C THR A 64 10.01 21.97 -22.04
N TYR A 65 9.74 20.76 -21.55
CA TYR A 65 10.33 19.52 -22.02
C TYR A 65 9.27 18.60 -22.60
N THR A 66 9.65 17.94 -23.68
CA THR A 66 8.85 17.00 -24.46
C THR A 66 9.49 15.62 -24.45
N THR A 67 8.76 14.62 -24.95
CA THR A 67 9.31 13.27 -25.13
C THR A 67 10.49 13.24 -26.11
N ALA A 68 10.64 14.24 -26.98
CA ALA A 68 11.77 14.37 -27.88
C ALA A 68 13.09 14.73 -27.17
N ASP A 69 13.03 15.21 -25.92
CA ASP A 69 14.20 15.56 -25.12
C ASP A 69 14.84 14.35 -24.40
N LEU A 70 14.20 13.18 -24.50
CA LEU A 70 14.73 11.93 -23.94
C LEU A 70 15.98 11.49 -24.72
N LYS A 71 17.14 11.52 -24.07
CA LYS A 71 18.43 11.10 -24.65
C LYS A 71 18.65 9.58 -24.67
N VAL A 72 17.69 8.81 -24.13
CA VAL A 72 17.80 7.35 -24.03
C VAL A 72 17.16 6.71 -25.26
N THR A 73 17.99 6.09 -26.10
CA THR A 73 17.56 5.14 -27.13
C THR A 73 17.66 3.72 -26.57
N PHE A 74 16.56 2.97 -26.60
CA PHE A 74 16.49 1.56 -26.23
C PHE A 74 16.91 0.65 -27.39
#